data_AF-A0A258LAZ9-F1
#
_entry.id   AF-A0A258LAZ9-F1
#
_cell.length_a   1.000
_cell.length_b   1.000
_cell.length_c   1.000
_cell.angle_alpha   90.00
_cell.angle_beta   90.00
_cell.angle_gamma   90.00
#
_symmetry.space_group_name_H-M   'P 1'
#
loop_
_entity.id
_entity.type
_entity.pdbx_description
1 polymer ?
#
loop_
_entity_poly.entity_id
_entity_poly.type
_entity_poly.pdbx_seq_one_letter_code
_entity_poly.pdbx_strand_id
1 'polypeptide(L)'
;MKRMVKRLRFLLPSAALVLSACGGDSTPPMTYAPLNYSYLPPIMLKVVNVNIQNNYVPDAAAQALLAQDPETPADAMLAVARQRLVPNGTPGTATFTIENAAIEPENGNLVGSLTVRLDVVSADGRAKGYTEASVNHSETAPDSNDQGKMQAALYDITKHLMDAMNVELQYQMQHNLGSWIAYSNSAAAAPVTSNGGMAGAIVATPLAGPPSATSTVPAMTPPAPVGPNGLAPGVHNMVPPGMMH
;
A
#
# COMPACT_ATOMS: atom_id res chain seq x y z
N MET A 1 -80.07 -58.02 -27.12
CA MET A 1 -80.39 -58.93 -25.99
C MET A 1 -79.17 -59.80 -25.71
N LYS A 2 -78.98 -60.13 -24.42
CA LYS A 2 -78.04 -61.09 -23.83
C LYS A 2 -76.56 -60.67 -23.67
N ARG A 3 -76.29 -60.38 -22.40
CA ARG A 3 -75.00 -60.22 -21.71
C ARG A 3 -74.25 -61.56 -21.72
N MET A 4 -72.93 -61.53 -21.77
CA MET A 4 -72.14 -62.49 -20.99
C MET A 4 -70.88 -61.85 -20.45
N VAL A 5 -70.88 -61.71 -19.14
CA VAL A 5 -69.77 -61.31 -18.27
C VAL A 5 -68.88 -62.53 -18.09
N LYS A 6 -67.57 -62.39 -18.30
CA LYS A 6 -66.61 -63.30 -17.69
C LYS A 6 -65.52 -62.48 -17.02
N ARG A 7 -65.60 -62.47 -15.69
CA ARG A 7 -64.59 -61.93 -14.77
C ARG A 7 -63.39 -62.88 -14.80
N LEU A 8 -62.18 -62.36 -15.01
CA LEU A 8 -60.98 -63.04 -14.54
C LEU A 8 -59.99 -61.99 -14.02
N ARG A 9 -59.79 -62.05 -12.69
CA ARG A 9 -58.82 -61.27 -11.95
C ARG A 9 -57.43 -61.84 -12.22
N PHE A 10 -56.48 -61.00 -12.60
CA PHE A 10 -55.07 -61.27 -12.38
C PHE A 10 -54.42 -60.02 -11.75
N LEU A 11 -54.04 -60.19 -10.49
CA LEU A 11 -53.16 -59.32 -9.73
C LEU A 11 -51.77 -59.35 -10.38
N LEU A 12 -51.17 -58.20 -10.66
CA LEU A 12 -49.72 -57.99 -10.50
C LEU A 12 -49.44 -56.48 -10.37
N PRO A 13 -48.86 -56.00 -9.25
CA PRO A 13 -48.51 -54.60 -9.07
C PRO A 13 -47.17 -54.34 -9.76
N SER A 14 -47.19 -53.73 -10.94
CA SER A 14 -45.99 -53.20 -11.57
C SER A 14 -45.59 -51.91 -10.86
N ALA A 15 -44.88 -52.06 -9.74
CA ALA A 15 -44.11 -51.02 -9.10
C ALA A 15 -43.01 -50.56 -10.07
N ALA A 16 -43.32 -49.58 -10.92
CA ALA A 16 -42.34 -48.82 -11.66
C ALA A 16 -41.64 -47.88 -10.66
N LEU A 17 -40.54 -48.36 -10.06
CA LEU A 17 -39.54 -47.49 -9.44
C LEU A 17 -38.96 -46.60 -10.53
N VAL A 18 -39.54 -45.41 -10.71
CA VAL A 18 -38.84 -44.31 -11.35
C VAL A 18 -37.92 -43.73 -10.28
N LEU A 19 -36.71 -44.27 -10.17
CA LEU A 19 -35.61 -43.57 -9.50
C LEU A 19 -35.25 -42.39 -10.39
N SER A 20 -35.88 -41.25 -10.14
CA SER A 20 -35.37 -39.95 -10.57
C SER A 20 -34.00 -39.77 -9.92
N ALA A 21 -32.94 -40.04 -10.70
CA ALA A 21 -31.60 -39.59 -10.42
C ALA A 21 -31.59 -38.05 -10.49
N CYS A 22 -31.97 -37.41 -9.39
CA CYS A 22 -31.73 -35.99 -9.18
C CYS A 22 -30.27 -35.82 -8.74
N GLY A 23 -29.34 -36.13 -9.66
CA GLY A 23 -27.96 -35.66 -9.59
C GLY A 23 -27.91 -34.26 -10.18
N GLY A 24 -28.62 -33.33 -9.55
CA GLY A 24 -28.41 -31.92 -9.83
C GLY A 24 -27.06 -31.57 -9.27
N ASP A 25 -26.04 -31.52 -10.13
CA ASP A 25 -24.71 -30.96 -9.86
C ASP A 25 -24.89 -29.48 -9.48
N SER A 26 -25.35 -29.27 -8.25
CA SER A 26 -25.45 -27.96 -7.62
C SER A 26 -24.14 -27.80 -6.86
N THR A 27 -23.07 -27.52 -7.60
CA THR A 27 -21.82 -27.06 -7.00
C THR A 27 -22.15 -25.88 -6.10
N PRO A 28 -21.87 -25.95 -4.77
CA PRO A 28 -22.14 -24.85 -3.87
C PRO A 28 -21.44 -23.58 -4.37
N PRO A 29 -22.06 -22.39 -4.25
CA PRO A 29 -21.40 -21.15 -4.64
C PRO A 29 -20.12 -20.97 -3.82
N MET A 30 -18.98 -20.83 -4.52
CA MET A 30 -17.70 -20.48 -3.89
C MET A 30 -17.83 -19.07 -3.30
N THR A 31 -17.43 -18.90 -2.03
CA THR A 31 -17.39 -17.60 -1.37
C THR A 31 -15.94 -17.25 -1.06
N TYR A 32 -15.53 -16.05 -1.43
CA TYR A 32 -14.18 -15.54 -1.22
C TYR A 32 -14.17 -14.60 -0.02
N ALA A 33 -13.16 -14.75 0.83
CA ALA A 33 -12.93 -13.78 1.90
C ALA A 33 -12.38 -12.49 1.29
N PRO A 34 -12.79 -11.30 1.74
CA PRO A 34 -12.15 -10.06 1.30
C PRO A 34 -10.67 -10.05 1.68
N LEU A 35 -9.82 -9.59 0.77
CA LEU A 35 -8.39 -9.34 0.99
C LEU A 35 -8.24 -8.15 1.92
N ASN A 36 -8.22 -8.43 3.22
CA ASN A 36 -8.05 -7.42 4.25
C ASN A 36 -6.59 -7.32 4.69
N TYR A 37 -6.04 -6.11 4.66
CA TYR A 37 -4.68 -5.80 5.09
C TYR A 37 -4.63 -4.83 6.27
N SER A 38 -5.74 -4.69 7.01
CA SER A 38 -5.86 -3.76 8.14
C SER A 38 -4.99 -4.17 9.34
N TYR A 39 -4.45 -5.39 9.35
CA TYR A 39 -3.48 -5.86 10.34
C TYR A 39 -2.07 -5.28 10.12
N LEU A 40 -1.80 -4.70 8.94
CA LEU A 40 -0.52 -4.07 8.65
C LEU A 40 -0.45 -2.68 9.29
N PRO A 41 0.73 -2.27 9.82
CA PRO A 41 0.87 -0.93 10.40
C PRO A 41 0.55 0.18 9.39
N PRO A 42 -0.08 1.27 9.86
CA PRO A 42 -0.28 2.46 9.04
C PRO A 42 1.06 3.15 8.73
N ILE A 43 1.12 3.77 7.56
CA ILE A 43 2.24 4.56 7.04
C ILE A 43 1.88 6.02 7.21
N MET A 44 2.48 6.65 8.23
CA MET A 44 2.25 8.05 8.53
C MET A 44 3.11 8.92 7.60
N LEU A 45 2.47 9.71 6.76
CA LEU A 45 3.13 10.62 5.81
C LEU A 45 3.13 12.05 6.37
N LYS A 46 4.24 12.77 6.27
CA LYS A 46 4.37 14.17 6.71
C LYS A 46 3.72 15.16 5.74
N VAL A 47 2.43 14.93 5.46
CA VAL A 47 1.58 15.72 4.58
C VAL A 47 0.22 15.93 5.24
N VAL A 48 -0.55 16.89 4.74
CA VAL A 48 -1.94 17.13 5.19
C VAL A 48 -2.96 16.39 4.31
N ASN A 49 -2.62 16.09 3.06
CA ASN A 49 -3.53 15.45 2.12
C ASN A 49 -2.87 14.24 1.45
N VAL A 50 -3.64 13.16 1.30
CA VAL A 50 -3.29 11.97 0.52
C VAL A 50 -4.37 11.80 -0.55
N ASN A 51 -3.97 11.92 -1.80
CA ASN A 51 -4.81 11.65 -2.96
C ASN A 51 -4.51 10.23 -3.46
N ILE A 52 -5.54 9.46 -3.75
CA ILE A 52 -5.42 8.08 -4.21
C ILE A 52 -6.10 7.98 -5.58
N GLN A 53 -5.34 7.55 -6.58
CA GLN A 53 -5.75 7.51 -7.98
C GLN A 53 -5.53 6.12 -8.56
N ASN A 54 -6.43 5.73 -9.45
CA ASN A 54 -6.26 4.55 -10.30
C ASN A 54 -6.15 5.01 -11.75
N ASN A 55 -4.96 4.86 -12.33
CA ASN A 55 -4.70 5.19 -13.73
C ASN A 55 -4.65 3.94 -14.63
N TYR A 56 -4.79 2.75 -14.04
CA TYR A 56 -4.83 1.52 -14.82
C TYR A 56 -6.15 1.40 -15.56
N VAL A 57 -6.06 1.16 -16.87
CA VAL A 57 -7.20 0.89 -17.75
C VAL A 57 -6.92 -0.43 -18.47
N PRO A 58 -7.63 -1.52 -18.13
CA PRO A 58 -7.44 -2.81 -18.80
C PRO A 58 -7.94 -2.75 -20.24
N ASP A 59 -7.34 -3.56 -21.12
CA ASP A 59 -7.93 -3.83 -22.43
C ASP A 59 -9.17 -4.75 -22.32
N ALA A 60 -9.84 -5.00 -23.44
CA ALA A 60 -11.08 -5.77 -23.45
C ALA A 60 -10.92 -7.22 -22.97
N ALA A 61 -9.80 -7.87 -23.26
CA ALA A 61 -9.54 -9.25 -22.85
C ALA A 61 -9.20 -9.30 -21.36
N ALA A 62 -8.32 -8.41 -20.89
CA ALA A 62 -8.00 -8.26 -19.47
C ALA A 62 -9.26 -7.91 -18.65
N GLN A 63 -10.11 -7.01 -19.14
CA GLN A 63 -11.35 -6.62 -18.48
C GLN A 63 -12.33 -7.80 -18.34
N ALA A 64 -12.44 -8.66 -19.35
CA ALA A 64 -13.29 -9.85 -19.30
C ALA A 64 -12.77 -10.90 -18.31
N LEU A 65 -11.45 -10.99 -18.14
CA LEU A 65 -10.82 -11.85 -17.14
C LEU A 65 -11.01 -11.29 -15.73
N LEU A 66 -10.70 -10.01 -15.52
CA LEU A 66 -10.87 -9.32 -14.24
C LEU A 66 -12.34 -9.24 -13.80
N ALA A 67 -13.30 -9.28 -14.72
CA ALA A 67 -14.73 -9.38 -14.38
C ALA A 67 -15.11 -10.70 -13.70
N GLN A 68 -14.25 -11.72 -13.81
CA GLN A 68 -14.40 -13.00 -13.10
C GLN A 68 -13.67 -12.99 -11.76
N ASP A 69 -12.69 -12.09 -11.58
CA ASP A 69 -11.91 -11.99 -10.35
C ASP A 69 -12.82 -11.55 -9.18
N PRO A 70 -12.92 -12.33 -8.09
CA PRO A 70 -13.67 -11.92 -6.90
C PRO A 70 -13.21 -10.59 -6.31
N GLU A 71 -11.92 -10.26 -6.43
CA GLU A 71 -11.35 -9.00 -5.96
C GLU A 71 -10.14 -8.62 -6.82
N THR A 72 -10.29 -7.60 -7.66
CA THR A 72 -9.22 -7.21 -8.60
C THR A 72 -7.98 -6.65 -7.89
N PRO A 73 -6.77 -6.77 -8.48
CA PRO A 73 -5.56 -6.18 -7.89
C PRO A 73 -5.69 -4.66 -7.70
N ALA A 74 -6.38 -3.96 -8.60
CA ALA A 74 -6.60 -2.53 -8.48
C ALA A 74 -7.49 -2.19 -7.28
N ASP A 75 -8.61 -2.90 -7.09
CA ASP A 75 -9.53 -2.67 -5.97
C ASP A 75 -8.87 -3.00 -4.63
N ALA A 76 -8.15 -4.13 -4.56
CA ALA A 76 -7.39 -4.52 -3.39
C ALA A 76 -6.34 -3.46 -3.02
N MET A 77 -5.59 -2.94 -4.01
CA MET A 77 -4.56 -1.93 -3.77
C MET A 77 -5.15 -0.56 -3.36
N LEU A 78 -6.30 -0.18 -3.91
CA LEU A 78 -7.04 1.01 -3.47
C LEU A 78 -7.47 0.88 -2.01
N ALA A 79 -7.95 -0.30 -1.59
CA ALA A 79 -8.32 -0.55 -0.20
C ALA A 79 -7.10 -0.44 0.72
N VAL A 80 -5.97 -1.05 0.36
CA VAL A 80 -4.70 -0.95 1.12
C VAL A 80 -4.24 0.50 1.24
N ALA A 81 -4.20 1.24 0.14
CA ALA A 81 -3.76 2.63 0.14
C ALA A 81 -4.62 3.49 1.08
N ARG A 82 -5.94 3.33 1.04
CA ARG A 82 -6.89 4.06 1.91
C ARG A 82 -6.74 3.71 3.38
N GLN A 83 -6.47 2.45 3.69
CA GLN A 83 -6.36 1.98 5.07
C GLN A 83 -5.01 2.33 5.69
N ARG A 84 -3.93 2.32 4.91
CA ARG A 84 -2.57 2.42 5.43
C ARG A 84 -1.94 3.79 5.26
N LEU A 85 -2.22 4.53 4.17
CA LEU A 85 -1.60 5.85 3.97
C LEU A 85 -2.34 6.90 4.79
N VAL A 86 -1.72 7.34 5.88
CA VAL A 86 -2.33 8.30 6.81
C VAL A 86 -1.57 9.63 6.76
N PRO A 87 -2.24 10.75 6.42
CA PRO A 87 -1.63 12.07 6.53
C PRO A 87 -1.42 12.44 8.02
N ASN A 88 -0.19 12.73 8.40
CA ASN A 88 0.20 13.13 9.74
C ASN A 88 1.43 14.05 9.70
N GLY A 89 1.25 15.31 9.29
CA GLY A 89 2.35 16.26 9.39
C GLY A 89 2.09 17.65 8.82
N THR A 90 3.16 18.23 8.27
CA THR A 90 3.21 19.59 7.76
C THR A 90 2.41 19.76 6.47
N PRO A 91 2.06 21.01 6.10
CA PRO A 91 1.40 21.29 4.82
C PRO A 91 2.16 20.68 3.62
N GLY A 92 1.43 19.89 2.83
CA GLY A 92 1.96 19.12 1.69
C GLY A 92 0.91 18.12 1.19
N THR A 93 1.15 17.53 0.02
CA THR A 93 0.25 16.55 -0.60
C THR A 93 1.05 15.32 -1.02
N ALA A 94 0.51 14.14 -0.75
CA ALA A 94 0.96 12.89 -1.34
C ALA A 94 -0.07 12.43 -2.39
N THR A 95 0.41 11.91 -3.52
CA THR A 95 -0.43 11.31 -4.56
C THR A 95 0.03 9.87 -4.78
N PHE A 96 -0.82 8.94 -4.39
CA PHE A 96 -0.65 7.52 -4.65
C PHE A 96 -1.39 7.17 -5.94
N THR A 97 -0.68 6.60 -6.91
CA THR A 97 -1.20 6.26 -8.24
C THR A 97 -0.97 4.79 -8.49
N ILE A 98 -2.04 4.06 -8.83
CA ILE A 98 -1.93 2.71 -9.40
C ILE A 98 -1.70 2.90 -10.90
N GLU A 99 -0.54 2.51 -11.40
CA GLU A 99 -0.15 2.65 -12.80
C GLU A 99 -0.53 1.42 -13.62
N ASN A 100 -0.36 0.24 -13.02
CA ASN A 100 -0.66 -1.03 -13.64
C ASN A 100 -1.21 -2.00 -12.58
N ALA A 101 -2.20 -2.79 -12.94
CA ALA A 101 -2.84 -3.79 -12.08
C ALA A 101 -3.42 -4.94 -12.92
N ALA A 102 -2.61 -5.44 -13.84
CA ALA A 102 -3.02 -6.40 -14.87
C ALA A 102 -2.90 -7.85 -14.39
N ILE A 103 -3.83 -8.67 -14.85
CA ILE A 103 -3.71 -10.13 -14.87
C ILE A 103 -4.04 -10.57 -16.29
N GLU A 104 -3.10 -11.27 -16.93
CA GLU A 104 -3.20 -11.68 -18.33
C GLU A 104 -2.85 -13.15 -18.51
N PRO A 105 -3.52 -13.87 -19.42
CA PRO A 105 -3.14 -15.24 -19.75
C PRO A 105 -1.95 -15.23 -20.72
N GLU A 106 -0.88 -15.92 -20.36
CA GLU A 106 0.33 -16.03 -21.18
C GLU A 106 0.83 -17.49 -21.20
N ASN A 107 0.88 -18.12 -22.39
CA ASN A 107 1.47 -19.45 -22.58
C ASN A 107 0.97 -20.54 -21.62
N GLY A 108 -0.32 -20.51 -21.26
CA GLY A 108 -0.92 -21.47 -20.32
C GLY A 108 -0.75 -21.09 -18.84
N ASN A 109 -0.19 -19.91 -18.56
CA ASN A 109 -0.11 -19.33 -17.23
C ASN A 109 -1.02 -18.11 -17.11
N LEU A 110 -1.38 -17.76 -15.88
CA LEU A 110 -1.79 -16.40 -15.52
C LEU A 110 -0.54 -15.63 -15.11
N VAL A 111 -0.40 -14.42 -15.63
CA VAL A 111 0.68 -13.50 -15.32
C VAL A 111 0.07 -12.23 -14.77
N GLY A 112 0.37 -11.98 -13.50
CA GLY A 112 -0.05 -10.81 -12.75
C GLY A 112 1.06 -9.78 -12.69
N SER A 113 0.72 -8.51 -12.81
CA SER A 113 1.64 -7.39 -12.62
C SER A 113 0.93 -6.22 -11.91
N LEU A 114 1.58 -5.67 -10.91
CA LEU A 114 1.08 -4.55 -10.13
C LEU A 114 2.19 -3.51 -9.98
N THR A 115 1.93 -2.28 -10.41
CA THR A 115 2.88 -1.16 -10.35
C THR A 115 2.18 0.06 -9.76
N VAL A 116 2.81 0.66 -8.76
CA VAL A 116 2.29 1.82 -8.06
C VAL A 116 3.37 2.88 -7.89
N ARG A 117 2.96 4.14 -7.92
CA ARG A 117 3.81 5.30 -7.66
C ARG A 117 3.26 6.13 -6.52
N LEU A 118 4.14 6.63 -5.66
CA LEU A 118 3.82 7.58 -4.62
C LEU A 118 4.67 8.84 -4.79
N ASP A 119 4.02 9.94 -5.15
CA ASP A 119 4.62 11.26 -5.27
C ASP A 119 4.30 12.10 -4.01
N VAL A 120 5.27 12.83 -3.48
CA VAL A 120 5.09 13.69 -2.31
C VAL A 120 5.65 15.07 -2.57
N VAL A 121 4.85 16.11 -2.26
CA VAL A 121 5.22 17.51 -2.45
C VAL A 121 4.91 18.33 -1.18
N SER A 122 5.84 19.18 -0.79
CA SER A 122 5.64 20.20 0.26
C SER A 122 4.70 21.30 -0.24
N ALA A 123 4.03 22.01 0.68
CA ALA A 123 3.13 23.11 0.29
C ALA A 123 3.84 24.27 -0.45
N ASP A 124 5.12 24.53 -0.17
CA ASP A 124 5.91 25.53 -0.89
C ASP A 124 6.60 24.96 -2.14
N GLY A 125 6.40 23.67 -2.45
CA GLY A 125 6.92 22.99 -3.62
C GLY A 125 8.43 22.76 -3.62
N ARG A 126 9.15 23.14 -2.56
CA ARG A 126 10.61 23.08 -2.49
C ARG A 126 11.13 21.68 -2.20
N ALA A 127 10.49 20.97 -1.28
CA ALA A 127 10.75 19.56 -1.03
C ALA A 127 9.82 18.71 -1.89
N LYS A 128 10.40 17.76 -2.62
CA LYS A 128 9.70 16.73 -3.39
C LYS A 128 10.35 15.37 -3.14
N GLY A 129 9.57 14.31 -3.24
CA GLY A 129 10.06 12.94 -3.25
C GLY A 129 9.11 12.08 -4.07
N TYR A 130 9.63 11.00 -4.63
CA TYR A 130 8.80 10.00 -5.26
C TYR A 130 9.37 8.62 -4.97
N THR A 131 8.53 7.60 -5.08
CA THR A 131 8.96 6.21 -5.07
C THR A 131 8.01 5.39 -5.94
N GLU A 132 8.52 4.30 -6.49
CA GLU A 132 7.78 3.37 -7.33
C GLU A 132 8.02 1.95 -6.81
N ALA A 133 6.97 1.14 -6.83
CA ALA A 133 7.02 -0.26 -6.46
C ALA A 133 6.33 -1.07 -7.54
N SER A 134 6.98 -2.16 -7.97
CA SER A 134 6.46 -3.05 -8.99
C SER A 134 6.68 -4.50 -8.59
N VAL A 135 5.65 -5.32 -8.74
CA VAL A 135 5.72 -6.76 -8.46
C VAL A 135 5.00 -7.53 -9.55
N ASN A 136 5.53 -8.72 -9.85
CA ASN A 136 4.95 -9.63 -10.81
C ASN A 136 4.81 -11.02 -10.17
N HIS A 137 3.79 -11.75 -10.59
CA HIS A 137 3.61 -13.15 -10.22
C HIS A 137 3.13 -13.94 -11.44
N SER A 138 3.46 -15.23 -11.49
CA SER A 138 2.91 -16.11 -12.51
C SER A 138 2.63 -17.48 -11.93
N GLU A 139 1.48 -18.03 -12.31
CA GLU A 139 1.04 -19.37 -11.93
C GLU A 139 0.36 -20.05 -13.12
N THR A 140 0.29 -21.37 -13.10
CA THR A 140 -0.36 -22.13 -14.18
C THR A 140 -1.86 -21.82 -14.21
N ALA A 141 -2.36 -21.45 -15.38
CA ALA A 141 -3.77 -21.17 -15.56
C ALA A 141 -4.58 -22.47 -15.43
N PRO A 142 -5.71 -22.47 -14.71
CA PRO A 142 -6.63 -23.59 -14.73
C PRO A 142 -7.31 -23.72 -16.09
N ASP A 143 -8.00 -24.84 -16.31
CA ASP A 143 -8.83 -25.03 -17.51
C ASP A 143 -9.89 -23.91 -17.59
N SER A 144 -9.89 -23.18 -18.71
CA SER A 144 -10.78 -22.03 -18.94
C SER A 144 -12.27 -22.39 -18.92
N ASN A 145 -12.63 -23.68 -19.04
CA ASN A 145 -14.02 -24.14 -18.97
C ASN A 145 -14.52 -24.30 -17.52
N ASP A 146 -13.62 -24.26 -16.53
CA ASP A 146 -13.94 -24.39 -15.11
C ASP A 146 -13.90 -23.02 -14.44
N GLN A 147 -15.04 -22.31 -14.45
CA GLN A 147 -15.14 -20.96 -13.90
C GLN A 147 -14.74 -20.92 -12.41
N GLY A 148 -15.11 -21.91 -11.61
CA GLY A 148 -14.78 -21.94 -10.18
C GLY A 148 -13.27 -22.00 -9.94
N LYS A 149 -12.55 -22.80 -10.73
CA LYS A 149 -11.08 -22.84 -10.66
C LYS A 149 -10.45 -21.55 -11.19
N MET A 150 -10.98 -20.96 -12.25
CA MET A 150 -10.50 -19.68 -12.76
C MET A 150 -10.63 -18.57 -11.72
N GLN A 151 -11.79 -18.47 -11.05
CA GLN A 151 -12.01 -17.49 -9.97
C GLN A 151 -11.05 -17.71 -8.79
N ALA A 152 -10.78 -18.98 -8.43
CA ALA A 152 -9.82 -19.31 -7.38
C ALA A 152 -8.40 -18.87 -7.76
N ALA A 153 -7.96 -19.17 -9.00
CA ALA A 153 -6.65 -18.75 -9.49
C ALA A 153 -6.52 -17.22 -9.54
N LEU A 154 -7.53 -16.50 -10.04
CA LEU A 154 -7.54 -15.04 -10.05
C LEU A 154 -7.42 -14.43 -8.65
N TYR A 155 -8.16 -14.99 -7.69
CA TYR A 155 -8.07 -14.56 -6.30
C TYR A 155 -6.68 -14.85 -5.70
N ASP A 156 -6.11 -16.03 -5.99
CA ASP A 156 -4.80 -16.44 -5.46
C ASP A 156 -3.66 -15.60 -6.06
N ILE A 157 -3.64 -15.36 -7.38
CA ILE A 157 -2.66 -14.48 -8.01
C ILE A 157 -2.77 -13.04 -7.48
N THR A 158 -3.99 -12.51 -7.30
CA THR A 158 -4.20 -11.18 -6.71
C THR A 158 -3.63 -11.13 -5.29
N LYS A 159 -3.91 -12.15 -4.47
CA LYS A 159 -3.35 -12.25 -3.13
C LYS A 159 -1.82 -12.24 -3.13
N HIS A 160 -1.20 -13.03 -4.02
CA HIS A 160 0.26 -13.08 -4.14
C HIS A 160 0.86 -11.73 -4.56
N LEU A 161 0.24 -11.04 -5.53
CA LEU A 161 0.66 -9.70 -5.93
C LEU A 161 0.57 -8.72 -4.76
N MET A 162 -0.53 -8.74 -4.03
CA MET A 162 -0.75 -7.84 -2.91
C MET A 162 0.21 -8.11 -1.74
N ASP A 163 0.48 -9.39 -1.42
CA ASP A 163 1.46 -9.78 -0.40
C ASP A 163 2.87 -9.31 -0.76
N ALA A 164 3.28 -9.49 -2.02
CA ALA A 164 4.57 -9.00 -2.51
C ALA A 164 4.63 -7.47 -2.53
N MET A 165 3.59 -6.80 -3.03
CA MET A 165 3.52 -5.34 -3.14
C MET A 165 3.58 -4.66 -1.78
N ASN A 166 2.97 -5.25 -0.74
CA ASN A 166 3.03 -4.72 0.61
C ASN A 166 4.47 -4.62 1.14
N VAL A 167 5.30 -5.62 0.85
CA VAL A 167 6.72 -5.64 1.24
C VAL A 167 7.53 -4.68 0.39
N GLU A 168 7.35 -4.74 -0.93
CA GLU A 168 8.09 -3.92 -1.89
C GLU A 168 7.82 -2.43 -1.67
N LEU A 169 6.54 -2.03 -1.57
CA LEU A 169 6.18 -0.64 -1.33
C LEU A 169 6.77 -0.13 -0.01
N GLN A 170 6.74 -0.94 1.05
CA GLN A 170 7.34 -0.56 2.33
C GLN A 170 8.84 -0.31 2.20
N TYR A 171 9.56 -1.20 1.52
CA TYR A 171 10.98 -1.04 1.24
C TYR A 171 11.25 0.25 0.45
N GLN A 172 10.52 0.44 -0.64
CA GLN A 172 10.67 1.58 -1.55
C GLN A 172 10.36 2.92 -0.87
N MET A 173 9.36 2.96 0.00
CA MET A 173 9.06 4.15 0.81
C MET A 173 10.16 4.43 1.83
N GLN A 174 10.63 3.43 2.57
CA GLN A 174 11.70 3.62 3.56
C GLN A 174 12.99 4.13 2.92
N HIS A 175 13.33 3.62 1.73
CA HIS A 175 14.55 3.97 1.03
C HIS A 175 14.49 5.35 0.36
N ASN A 176 13.40 5.67 -0.33
CA ASN A 176 13.32 6.89 -1.15
C ASN A 176 12.58 8.04 -0.47
N LEU A 177 11.71 7.76 0.51
CA LEU A 177 10.84 8.73 1.17
C LEU A 177 11.11 8.86 2.68
N GLY A 178 12.27 8.44 3.17
CA GLY A 178 12.58 8.43 4.61
C GLY A 178 12.36 9.78 5.32
N SER A 179 12.61 10.91 4.65
CA SER A 179 12.35 12.26 5.20
C SER A 179 10.86 12.61 5.29
N TRP A 180 10.03 12.01 4.44
CA TRP A 180 8.58 12.19 4.33
C TRP A 180 7.77 11.25 5.22
N ILE A 181 8.38 10.20 5.76
CA ILE A 181 7.72 9.24 6.65
C ILE A 181 7.89 9.71 8.09
N ALA A 182 6.77 9.81 8.81
CA ALA A 182 6.79 9.93 10.26
C ALA A 182 6.82 8.50 10.82
N TYR A 183 8.00 7.99 11.16
CA TYR A 183 8.06 6.71 11.85
C TYR A 183 7.28 6.85 13.17
N SER A 184 6.21 6.07 13.34
CA SER A 184 5.69 5.76 14.66
C SER A 184 6.67 4.79 15.32
N ASN A 185 7.86 5.28 15.70
CA ASN A 185 8.49 4.71 16.87
C ASN A 185 7.53 5.07 18.00
N SER A 186 6.71 4.12 18.44
CA SER A 186 5.85 4.28 19.62
C SER A 186 6.71 4.49 20.87
N ALA A 187 7.30 5.66 21.01
CA ALA A 187 7.30 6.39 22.26
C ALA A 187 6.14 7.36 22.11
N ALA A 188 4.99 7.00 22.67
CA ALA A 188 3.90 7.92 22.88
C ALA A 188 4.47 9.20 23.51
N ALA A 189 4.60 10.27 22.72
CA ALA A 189 4.51 11.60 23.29
C ALA A 189 3.07 11.70 23.77
N ALA A 190 2.88 11.41 25.07
CA ALA A 190 1.62 11.62 25.73
C ALA A 190 1.09 13.02 25.38
N PRO A 191 -0.23 13.19 25.17
CA PRO A 191 -0.79 14.51 24.91
C PRO A 191 -0.45 15.41 26.10
N VAL A 192 0.38 16.42 25.88
CA VAL A 192 0.52 17.55 26.78
C VAL A 192 -0.82 18.28 26.78
N THR A 193 -1.66 17.87 27.71
CA THR A 193 -2.88 18.57 28.08
C THR A 193 -2.45 19.72 28.98
N SER A 194 -2.09 20.85 28.37
CA SER A 194 -2.04 22.11 29.10
C SER A 194 -3.47 22.62 29.30
N ASN A 195 -4.17 22.13 30.33
CA ASN A 195 -5.17 22.93 31.01
C ASN A 195 -5.32 22.48 32.46
N GLY A 196 -5.13 23.42 33.38
CA GLY A 196 -4.88 23.15 34.79
C GLY A 196 -6.08 22.65 35.61
N GLY A 197 -5.74 21.99 36.73
CA GLY A 197 -6.71 21.66 37.78
C GLY A 197 -6.35 20.43 38.61
N MET A 198 -5.44 20.60 39.58
CA MET A 198 -5.25 19.85 40.84
C MET A 198 -5.57 18.34 40.91
N ALA A 199 -4.53 17.50 41.05
CA ALA A 199 -4.23 16.67 42.24
C ALA A 199 -3.48 15.36 41.85
N GLY A 200 -2.24 15.21 42.32
CA GLY A 200 -1.50 13.94 42.34
C GLY A 200 -0.32 13.83 41.35
N ALA A 201 0.66 14.72 41.43
CA ALA A 201 1.90 14.61 40.66
C ALA A 201 2.91 13.68 41.35
N ILE A 202 3.22 12.54 40.74
CA ILE A 202 4.53 11.89 40.90
C ILE A 202 5.55 12.71 40.13
N VAL A 203 6.39 13.44 40.87
CA VAL A 203 7.50 14.22 40.31
C VAL A 203 8.67 13.25 40.11
N ALA A 204 9.08 13.03 38.86
CA ALA A 204 10.39 12.44 38.58
C ALA A 204 11.45 13.53 38.82
N THR A 205 12.23 13.37 39.90
CA THR A 205 13.38 14.22 40.21
C THR A 205 14.49 13.95 39.19
N PRO A 206 14.93 14.92 38.38
CA PRO A 206 16.09 14.72 37.52
C PRO A 206 17.35 14.62 38.38
N LEU A 207 18.16 13.59 38.11
CA LEU A 207 19.49 13.42 38.70
C LEU A 207 20.39 14.55 38.18
N ALA A 208 20.81 15.45 39.07
CA ALA A 208 21.72 16.54 38.74
C ALA A 208 23.07 15.99 38.25
N GLY A 209 23.50 16.39 37.05
CA GLY A 209 24.86 16.18 36.59
C GLY A 209 25.88 16.96 37.45
N PRO A 210 27.15 16.52 37.51
CA PRO A 210 28.17 17.21 38.30
C PRO A 210 28.44 18.62 37.77
N PRO A 211 28.79 19.59 38.64
CA PRO A 211 29.00 20.97 38.25
C PRO A 211 30.21 21.12 37.32
N SER A 212 30.00 21.78 36.19
CA SER A 212 31.07 22.29 35.33
C SER A 212 31.86 23.35 36.08
N ALA A 213 33.17 23.15 36.22
CA ALA A 213 34.07 24.16 36.75
C ALA A 213 34.09 25.38 35.80
N THR A 214 33.75 26.55 36.35
CA THR A 214 33.96 27.85 35.71
C THR A 214 35.45 28.16 35.65
N SER A 215 36.06 28.04 34.47
CA SER A 215 37.37 28.63 34.21
C SER A 215 37.20 30.13 33.98
N THR A 216 37.55 30.91 35.01
CA THR A 216 37.70 32.37 34.93
C THR A 216 38.90 32.69 34.03
N VAL A 217 38.65 33.19 32.82
CA VAL A 217 39.70 33.76 31.95
C VAL A 217 39.78 35.28 32.24
N PRO A 218 40.96 35.85 32.58
CA PRO A 218 41.10 37.27 32.83
C PRO A 218 40.80 38.12 31.59
N ALA A 219 40.14 39.26 31.80
CA ALA A 219 39.85 40.24 30.77
C ALA A 219 41.15 40.89 30.23
N MET A 220 41.44 40.66 28.95
CA MET A 220 42.44 41.41 28.20
C MET A 220 41.79 42.70 27.66
N THR A 221 42.41 43.83 28.00
CA THR A 221 42.05 45.18 27.54
C THR A 221 42.10 45.31 26.00
N PRO A 222 41.14 46.01 25.36
CA PRO A 222 41.16 46.27 23.93
C PRO A 222 42.22 47.32 23.55
N PRO A 223 43.01 47.13 22.47
CA PRO A 223 43.84 48.17 21.90
C PRO A 223 43.01 49.16 21.05
N ALA A 224 43.50 50.41 21.00
CA ALA A 224 42.90 51.61 20.42
C ALA A 224 42.63 51.53 18.89
N PRO A 225 41.71 52.36 18.36
CA PRO A 225 41.43 52.42 16.92
C PRO A 225 42.51 53.22 16.19
N VAL A 226 43.11 52.62 15.15
CA VAL A 226 43.94 53.32 14.17
C VAL A 226 43.12 53.54 12.89
N GLY A 227 43.10 54.81 12.47
CA GLY A 227 42.39 55.30 11.28
C GLY A 227 43.04 54.91 9.95
N PRO A 228 42.50 55.42 8.83
CA PRO A 228 42.60 54.83 7.51
C PRO A 228 43.85 55.30 6.77
N ASN A 229 44.53 54.40 6.07
CA ASN A 229 45.26 54.71 4.83
C ASN A 229 45.81 53.45 4.15
N GLY A 230 45.55 53.34 2.85
CA GLY A 230 46.61 53.05 1.88
C GLY A 230 46.76 51.61 1.35
N LEU A 231 46.30 51.45 0.11
CA LEU A 231 47.01 50.82 -1.03
C LEU A 231 47.06 49.26 -1.16
N ALA A 232 46.54 48.85 -2.33
CA ALA A 232 46.53 47.56 -3.05
C ALA A 232 47.93 46.92 -3.29
N PRO A 233 48.14 45.86 -4.12
CA PRO A 233 47.22 44.99 -4.90
C PRO A 233 47.52 43.47 -4.77
N GLY A 234 46.67 42.60 -5.33
CA GLY A 234 47.03 41.18 -5.46
C GLY A 234 45.89 40.22 -5.84
N VAL A 235 45.34 40.40 -7.04
CA VAL A 235 44.42 39.45 -7.68
C VAL A 235 45.18 38.20 -8.16
N HIS A 236 44.74 37.00 -7.76
CA HIS A 236 44.93 35.79 -8.55
C HIS A 236 43.59 35.04 -8.64
N ASN A 237 42.94 35.27 -9.77
CA ASN A 237 41.77 34.58 -10.25
C ASN A 237 42.23 33.29 -10.95
N MET A 238 41.87 32.12 -10.44
CA MET A 238 42.17 30.84 -11.08
C MET A 238 40.99 30.41 -11.94
N VAL A 239 41.20 30.45 -13.26
CA VAL A 239 40.34 29.94 -14.34
C VAL A 239 40.62 28.44 -14.52
N PRO A 240 39.60 27.57 -14.62
CA PRO A 240 39.79 26.19 -15.09
C PRO A 240 39.78 26.09 -16.64
N PRO A 241 40.60 25.22 -17.24
CA PRO A 241 40.81 25.13 -18.69
C PRO A 241 39.65 24.47 -19.43
N GLY A 242 39.36 25.01 -20.62
CA GLY A 242 38.39 24.49 -21.57
C GLY A 242 38.80 23.13 -22.16
N MET A 243 37.77 22.33 -22.45
CA MET A 243 37.88 21.11 -23.24
C MET A 243 37.34 21.43 -24.64
N MET A 244 38.25 21.46 -25.62
CA MET A 244 37.90 21.26 -27.02
C MET A 244 38.27 19.82 -27.36
N HIS A 245 37.27 19.03 -27.78
CA HIS A 245 37.28 18.08 -28.89
C HIS A 245 35.84 17.62 -29.12
#